data_AF-A0A9D5VIJ0-F1
#
_entry.id   AF-A0A9D5VIJ0-F1
#
_cell.length_a   1.000
_cell.length_b   1.000
_cell.length_c   1.000
_cell.angle_alpha   90.00
_cell.angle_beta   90.00
_cell.angle_gamma   90.00
#
_symmetry.space_group_name_H-M   'P 1'
#
loop_
_entity.id
_entity.type
_entity.pdbx_description
1 polymer ?
#
loop_
_entity_poly.entity_id
_entity_poly.type
_entity_poly.pdbx_seq_one_letter_code
_entity_poly.pdbx_strand_id
1 'polypeptide(L)' 'MVCKICGAKQKEWFSTKVLQKYEVRYYFCEECGFLCTEEPYWLAEAYSSAIADTDVGLLSRNNINCRILSNIIYYL' A
#
# COMPACT_ATOMS: atom_id res chain seq x y z
N MET A 1 10.12 11.03 -8.65
CA MET A 1 10.76 10.11 -7.68
C MET A 1 11.39 8.96 -8.45
N VAL A 2 12.40 8.28 -7.90
CA VAL A 2 12.97 7.06 -8.49
C VAL A 2 12.26 5.84 -7.89
N CYS A 3 11.85 4.90 -8.73
CA CYS A 3 11.14 3.71 -8.29
C CYS A 3 12.05 2.84 -7.40
N LYS A 4 11.59 2.53 -6.20
CA LYS A 4 12.31 1.69 -5.22
C LYS A 4 12.43 0.22 -5.65
N ILE A 5 11.66 -0.22 -6.65
CA ILE A 5 11.67 -1.60 -7.17
C ILE A 5 12.56 -1.75 -8.40
N CYS A 6 12.39 -0.91 -9.42
CA CYS A 6 13.08 -1.06 -10.71
C CYS A 6 14.01 0.10 -11.09
N GLY A 7 14.07 1.19 -10.31
CA GLY A 7 14.92 2.35 -10.61
C GLY A 7 14.36 3.32 -11.68
N ALA A 8 13.23 3.01 -12.30
CA ALA A 8 12.57 3.88 -13.28
C ALA A 8 12.10 5.21 -12.67
N LYS A 9 11.86 6.22 -13.52
CA LYS A 9 11.25 7.48 -13.08
C LYS A 9 9.76 7.26 -12.77
N GLN A 10 9.35 7.66 -11.57
CA GLN A 10 7.96 7.68 -11.17
C GLN A 10 7.35 9.07 -11.35
N LYS A 11 6.06 9.08 -11.71
CA LYS A 11 5.23 10.26 -11.84
C LYS A 11 4.28 10.37 -10.66
N GLU A 12 4.00 11.58 -10.20
CA GLU A 12 2.90 11.81 -9.26
C GLU A 12 1.57 11.38 -9.91
N TRP A 13 0.77 10.65 -9.17
CA TRP A 13 -0.48 10.06 -9.64
C TRP A 13 -1.69 10.78 -9.05
N PHE A 14 -1.73 10.94 -7.72
CA PHE A 14 -2.74 11.75 -7.01
C PHE A 14 -2.23 12.15 -5.63
N SER A 15 -2.98 13.04 -4.97
CA SER A 15 -2.85 13.34 -3.54
C SER A 15 -4.14 12.99 -2.82
N THR A 16 -4.03 12.55 -1.57
CA THR A 16 -5.19 12.31 -0.72
C THR A 16 -4.85 12.48 0.76
N LYS A 17 -5.90 12.62 1.56
CA LYS A 17 -5.79 12.80 3.01
C LYS A 17 -5.73 11.44 3.72
N VAL A 18 -4.57 11.14 4.29
CA VAL A 18 -4.31 9.94 5.11
C VAL A 18 -4.56 10.25 6.58
N LEU A 19 -5.16 9.30 7.31
CA LEU A 19 -5.59 9.46 8.71
C LEU A 19 -6.48 10.70 8.96
N GLN A 20 -7.19 11.17 7.92
CA GLN A 20 -7.96 12.43 7.94
C GLN A 20 -7.14 13.68 8.33
N LYS A 21 -5.80 13.58 8.30
CA LYS A 21 -4.88 14.55 8.90
C LYS A 21 -3.78 14.98 7.93
N TYR A 22 -3.18 14.04 7.22
CA TYR A 22 -1.97 14.25 6.43
C TYR A 22 -2.31 14.27 4.94
N GLU A 23 -1.98 15.36 4.25
CA GLU A 23 -2.04 15.39 2.78
C GLU A 23 -0.82 14.63 2.23
N VAL A 24 -1.05 13.58 1.45
CA VAL A 24 0.01 12.66 1.01
C VAL A 24 -0.04 12.48 -0.49
N ARG A 25 1.10 12.67 -1.15
CA ARG A 25 1.27 12.40 -2.59
C ARG A 25 1.61 10.95 -2.87
N TYR A 26 0.94 10.40 -3.86
CA TYR A 26 1.18 9.08 -4.41
C TYR A 26 1.91 9.18 -5.75
N TYR A 27 2.87 8.30 -5.97
CA TYR A 27 3.70 8.20 -7.16
C TYR A 27 3.58 6.81 -7.76
N PHE A 28 3.27 6.76 -9.06
CA PHE A 28 3.11 5.53 -9.81
C PHE A 28 4.29 5.32 -10.77
N CYS A 29 4.77 4.07 -10.82
CA CYS A 29 5.74 3.62 -11.80
C CYS A 29 5.03 2.95 -12.97
N GLU A 30 5.03 3.60 -14.14
CA GLU A 30 4.42 3.05 -15.35
C GLU A 30 5.15 1.80 -15.87
N GLU A 31 6.42 1.59 -15.48
CA GLU A 31 7.25 0.48 -15.96
C GLU A 31 7.00 -0.85 -15.22
N CYS A 32 6.74 -0.81 -13.91
CA CYS A 32 6.54 -2.02 -13.10
C CYS A 32 5.22 -2.05 -12.32
N GLY A 33 4.38 -1.01 -12.44
CA GLY A 33 3.12 -0.92 -11.72
C GLY A 33 3.25 -0.55 -10.23
N PHE A 34 4.46 -0.23 -9.75
CA PHE A 34 4.65 0.09 -8.34
C PHE A 34 4.05 1.45 -7.97
N LEU A 35 3.11 1.45 -7.03
CA LEU A 35 2.53 2.63 -6.42
C LEU A 35 3.12 2.83 -5.01
N CYS A 36 3.60 4.03 -4.72
CA CYS A 36 4.15 4.37 -3.41
C CYS A 36 3.88 5.83 -3.06
N THR A 37 4.01 6.19 -1.79
CA THR A 37 3.93 7.59 -1.36
C THR A 37 5.32 8.25 -1.41
N GLU A 38 5.36 9.57 -1.19
CA GLU A 38 6.57 10.21 -0.65
C GLU A 38 6.98 9.58 0.70
N GLU A 39 8.03 10.13 1.35
CA GLU A 39 8.51 9.61 2.62
C GLU A 39 7.34 9.50 3.63
N PRO A 40 7.02 8.30 4.15
CA PRO A 40 5.74 8.06 4.82
C PRO A 40 5.82 8.46 6.30
N TYR A 41 5.92 9.75 6.58
CA TYR A 41 6.04 10.32 7.93
C TYR A 41 4.84 10.00 8.85
N TRP A 42 3.69 9.66 8.28
CA TRP A 42 2.46 9.29 8.99
C TRP A 42 2.41 7.80 9.38
N LEU A 43 3.31 6.97 8.85
CA LEU A 43 3.24 5.51 8.98
C LEU A 43 3.37 5.06 10.44
N ALA A 44 4.27 5.68 11.21
CA ALA A 44 4.44 5.35 12.62
C ALA A 44 3.16 5.61 13.44
N GLU A 45 2.42 6.67 13.13
CA GLU A 45 1.12 6.96 13.77
C GLU A 45 0.07 5.92 13.37
N ALA A 46 -0.02 5.59 12.07
CA ALA A 46 -0.99 4.61 11.56
C ALA A 46 -0.85 3.22 12.21
N TYR A 47 0.37 2.86 12.64
CA TYR A 47 0.68 1.58 13.27
C TYR A 47 0.94 1.69 14.77
N SER A 48 0.65 2.83 15.40
CA SER A 48 0.88 3.06 16.84
C SER A 48 -0.05 2.24 17.74
N SER A 49 -1.19 1.80 17.22
CA SER A 49 -2.16 0.95 17.91
C SER A 49 -2.52 -0.24 17.02
N ALA A 50 -2.59 -1.45 17.59
CA ALA A 50 -3.08 -2.59 16.82
C ALA A 50 -4.58 -2.44 16.51
N ILE A 51 -5.01 -2.98 15.38
CA ILE A 51 -6.43 -3.03 15.01
C ILE A 51 -7.21 -3.89 16.01
N ALA A 52 -6.60 -4.99 16.47
CA ALA A 52 -7.09 -5.84 17.55
C ALA A 52 -5.91 -6.58 18.19
N ASP A 53 -5.59 -6.26 19.45
CA ASP A 53 -4.40 -6.78 20.14
C ASP A 53 -4.38 -8.32 20.28
N THR A 54 -5.55 -8.95 20.28
CA THR A 54 -5.69 -10.41 20.40
C THR A 54 -5.69 -11.14 19.07
N ASP A 55 -5.73 -10.43 17.95
CA ASP A 55 -5.93 -11.01 16.63
C ASP A 55 -4.61 -11.42 15.96
N VAL A 56 -4.13 -12.60 16.36
CA VAL A 56 -2.96 -13.24 15.75
C VAL A 56 -3.21 -13.81 14.35
N GLY A 57 -4.47 -13.81 13.89
CA GLY A 57 -4.89 -14.43 12.63
C GLY A 57 -4.89 -13.49 11.42
N LEU A 58 -4.67 -12.18 11.64
CA LEU A 58 -4.82 -11.15 10.61
C LEU A 58 -4.01 -11.44 9.34
N LEU A 59 -2.74 -11.80 9.49
CA LEU A 59 -1.86 -12.11 8.36
C LEU A 59 -2.26 -13.41 7.65
N SER A 60 -2.59 -14.45 8.42
CA SER A 60 -2.99 -15.76 7.88
C SER A 60 -4.25 -15.65 7.01
N ARG A 61 -5.26 -14.93 7.49
CA ARG A 61 -6.50 -14.71 6.74
C ARG A 61 -6.28 -13.95 5.44
N ASN A 62 -5.43 -12.91 5.44
CA ASN A 62 -5.09 -12.20 4.21
C ASN A 62 -4.42 -13.12 3.18
N ASN A 63 -3.48 -13.96 3.60
CA ASN A 63 -2.84 -14.93 2.69
C ASN A 63 -3.83 -15.96 2.13
N ILE A 64 -4.76 -16.46 2.95
CA ILE A 64 -5.82 -17.37 2.50
C ILE A 64 -6.71 -16.66 1.46
N ASN A 65 -7.16 -15.44 1.77
CA ASN A 65 -8.00 -14.66 0.87
C ASN A 65 -7.30 -14.38 -0.46
N CYS A 66 -6.00 -14.04 -0.47
CA CYS A 66 -5.24 -13.86 -1.70
C CYS A 66 -5.28 -15.12 -2.60
N ARG A 67 -5.18 -16.32 -2.03
CA ARG A 67 -5.24 -17.59 -2.80
C ARG A 67 -6.64 -17.88 -3.35
N ILE A 68 -7.68 -17.53 -2.61
CA ILE A 68 -9.06 -17.68 -3.08
C ILE A 68 -9.33 -16.69 -4.21
N LEU A 69 -8.98 -15.41 -3.99
CA LEU A 69 -9.23 -14.32 -4.92
C LEU A 69 -8.38 -14.39 -6.19
N SER A 70 -7.20 -15.02 -6.17
CA SER A 70 -6.34 -15.10 -7.36
C SER A 70 -7.04 -15.78 -8.53
N ASN A 71 -7.91 -16.77 -8.27
CA ASN A 71 -8.71 -17.40 -9.32
C ASN A 71 -9.71 -16.41 -9.94
N ILE A 72 -10.34 -15.57 -9.12
CA ILE A 72 -11.31 -14.58 -9.60
C ILE A 72 -10.61 -13.50 -10.40
N ILE A 73 -9.52 -12.93 -9.86
CA ILE A 73 -8.76 -11.85 -10.49
C ILE A 73 -8.10 -12.32 -11.80
N TYR A 74 -7.65 -13.57 -11.89
CA TYR A 74 -7.06 -14.10 -13.12
C TYR A 74 -8.05 -14.18 -14.29
N TYR A 75 -9.34 -14.37 -13.99
CA TYR A 75 -10.40 -14.48 -15.00
C TYR A 75 -11.19 -13.17 -15.23
N LEU A 76 -10.83 -12.08 -14.55
CA LEU A 76 -11.35 -10.73 -14.78
C LEU A 76 -10.37 -9.92 -15.65
#